data_AF-A0A7J9ARN9-F1
#
_entry.id   AF-A0A7J9ARN9-F1
#
_cell.length_a   1.000
_cell.length_b   1.000
_cell.length_c   1.000
_cell.angle_alpha   90.00
_cell.angle_beta   90.00
_cell.angle_gamma   90.00
#
_symmetry.space_group_name_H-M   'P 1'
#
loop_
_entity.id
_entity.type
_entity.pdbx_description
1 polymer ?
#
loop_
_entity_poly.entity_id
_entity_poly.type
_entity_poly.pdbx_seq_one_letter_code
_entity_poly.pdbx_strand_id
1 'polypeptide(L)'
;SKPVKADDKTFVRKLCDQTLEPDTTYAHQCADHLYQNTAAVRLKTTYRVCRDTMLSASNTLWDGLTKMEVSDYKNAHVSARMAHLDLLRCVFAFRKYADVPVPAELLSYMVQTKRLFDAAQFMFLLLD
;
A
#
# COMPACT_ATOMS: atom_id res chain seq x y z
N SER A 1 -0.21 2.21 29.81
CA SER A 1 -0.03 2.94 28.55
C SER A 1 -0.21 4.44 28.84
N LYS A 2 0.60 5.33 28.24
CA LYS A 2 0.38 6.78 28.39
C LYS A 2 -0.83 7.18 27.54
N PRO A 3 -1.66 8.16 27.95
CA PRO A 3 -2.78 8.60 27.14
C PRO A 3 -2.27 9.23 25.85
N VAL A 4 -2.72 8.66 24.73
CA VAL A 4 -2.44 9.09 23.37
C VAL A 4 -3.14 10.44 23.12
N LYS A 5 -2.40 11.44 22.64
CA LYS A 5 -2.96 12.79 22.44
C LYS A 5 -3.79 12.83 21.17
N ALA A 6 -4.81 13.69 21.14
CA ALA A 6 -5.65 13.90 19.97
C ALA A 6 -4.84 14.30 18.72
N ASP A 7 -3.72 14.99 18.92
CA ASP A 7 -2.80 15.43 17.86
C ASP A 7 -2.15 14.27 17.10
N ASP A 8 -1.81 13.18 17.80
CA ASP A 8 -1.18 11.99 17.21
C ASP A 8 -2.16 11.32 16.21
N LYS A 9 -3.44 11.22 16.60
CA LYS A 9 -4.51 10.63 15.78
C LYS A 9 -4.79 11.43 14.51
N THR A 10 -4.80 12.76 14.62
CA THR A 10 -4.97 13.65 13.46
C THR A 10 -3.80 13.55 12.49
N PHE A 11 -2.58 13.38 13.00
CA PHE A 11 -1.39 13.20 12.18
C PHE A 11 -1.42 11.88 11.38
N VAL A 12 -1.76 10.75 12.02
CA VAL A 12 -1.90 9.46 11.31
C VAL A 12 -2.91 9.57 10.19
N ARG A 13 -4.06 10.23 10.44
CA ARG A 13 -5.10 10.40 9.42
C ARG A 13 -4.58 11.16 8.21
N LYS A 14 -3.87 12.28 8.42
CA LYS A 14 -3.28 13.06 7.33
C LYS A 14 -2.22 12.28 6.56
N LEU A 15 -1.37 11.50 7.23
CA LEU A 15 -0.39 10.66 6.54
C LEU A 15 -1.11 9.64 5.64
N CYS A 16 -2.10 8.94 6.17
CA CYS A 16 -2.82 7.92 5.41
C CYS A 16 -3.58 8.52 4.21
N ASP A 17 -4.27 9.65 4.40
CA ASP A 17 -5.12 10.29 3.38
C ASP A 17 -4.31 11.03 2.31
N GLN A 18 -3.31 11.82 2.70
CA GLN A 18 -2.62 12.73 1.78
C GLN A 18 -1.43 12.10 1.07
N THR A 19 -0.97 10.92 1.50
CA THR A 19 0.23 10.28 0.93
C THR A 19 0.04 8.80 0.63
N LEU A 20 -0.43 8.02 1.60
CA LEU A 20 -0.45 6.56 1.49
C LEU A 20 -1.47 6.07 0.45
N GLU A 21 -2.68 6.62 0.42
CA GLU A 21 -3.69 6.29 -0.59
C GLU A 21 -3.27 6.72 -2.00
N PRO A 22 -2.86 7.99 -2.25
CA PRO A 22 -2.43 8.43 -3.58
C PRO A 22 -1.29 7.58 -4.17
N ASP A 23 -0.23 7.32 -3.39
CA ASP A 23 0.94 6.57 -3.89
C ASP A 23 0.55 5.12 -4.28
N THR A 24 -0.35 4.51 -3.52
CA THR A 24 -0.85 3.16 -3.81
C THR A 24 -1.71 3.15 -5.08
N THR A 25 -2.52 4.20 -5.27
CA THR A 25 -3.33 4.39 -6.47
C THR A 25 -2.46 4.64 -7.71
N TYR A 26 -1.39 5.42 -7.60
CA TYR A 26 -0.42 5.61 -8.69
C TYR A 26 0.35 4.32 -9.02
N ALA A 27 0.76 3.54 -8.01
CA ALA A 27 1.38 2.23 -8.22
C ALA A 27 0.45 1.28 -8.98
N HIS A 28 -0.85 1.30 -8.66
CA HIS A 28 -1.87 0.55 -9.39
C HIS A 28 -1.96 0.99 -10.86
N GLN A 29 -2.08 2.29 -11.13
CA GLN A 29 -2.18 2.83 -12.49
C GLN A 29 -0.95 2.47 -13.34
N CYS A 30 0.25 2.58 -12.77
CA CYS A 30 1.50 2.20 -13.44
C CYS A 30 1.49 0.69 -13.78
N ALA A 31 1.11 -0.17 -12.83
CA ALA A 31 1.02 -1.60 -13.05
C ALA A 31 -0.02 -1.99 -14.10
N ASP A 32 -1.18 -1.31 -14.15
CA ASP A 32 -2.19 -1.54 -15.19
C ASP A 32 -1.67 -1.13 -16.57
N HIS A 33 -1.05 0.05 -16.69
CA HIS A 33 -0.45 0.50 -17.95
C HIS A 33 0.57 -0.51 -18.50
N LEU A 34 1.46 -1.00 -17.63
CA LEU A 34 2.45 -2.04 -17.98
C LEU A 34 1.78 -3.36 -18.38
N TYR A 35 0.69 -3.75 -17.71
CA TYR A 35 -0.08 -4.95 -18.03
C TYR A 35 -0.74 -4.87 -19.41
N GLN A 36 -1.34 -3.74 -19.75
CA GLN A 36 -2.02 -3.54 -21.05
C GLN A 36 -1.03 -3.57 -22.20
N ASN A 37 0.14 -2.93 -22.03
CA ASN A 37 1.08 -2.69 -23.12
C ASN A 37 2.15 -3.78 -23.30
N THR A 38 2.29 -4.72 -22.36
CA THR A 38 3.27 -5.80 -22.51
C THR A 38 2.76 -6.93 -23.41
N ALA A 39 3.63 -7.35 -24.35
CA ALA A 39 3.44 -8.57 -25.13
C ALA A 39 4.13 -9.80 -24.48
N ALA A 40 5.03 -9.58 -23.52
CA ALA A 40 5.78 -10.66 -22.88
C ALA A 40 4.91 -11.40 -21.85
N VAL A 41 4.57 -12.66 -22.13
CA VAL A 41 3.62 -13.47 -21.32
C VAL A 41 3.99 -13.54 -19.83
N ARG A 42 5.27 -13.74 -19.51
CA ARG A 42 5.78 -13.79 -18.13
C ARG A 42 5.63 -12.45 -17.41
N LEU A 43 5.94 -11.35 -18.09
CA LEU A 43 5.73 -10.00 -17.57
C LEU A 43 4.24 -9.68 -17.44
N LYS A 44 3.41 -10.13 -18.37
CA LYS A 44 1.96 -9.92 -18.32
C LYS A 44 1.32 -10.53 -17.08
N THR A 45 1.74 -11.74 -16.70
CA THR A 45 1.28 -12.37 -15.45
C THR A 45 1.76 -11.59 -14.23
N THR A 46 3.01 -11.11 -14.25
CA THR A 46 3.60 -10.31 -13.17
C THR A 46 2.85 -9.00 -12.96
N TYR A 47 2.67 -8.21 -14.03
CA TYR A 47 1.98 -6.93 -13.97
C TYR A 47 0.52 -7.09 -13.59
N ARG A 48 -0.16 -8.16 -14.02
CA ARG A 48 -1.52 -8.46 -13.56
C ARG A 48 -1.59 -8.62 -12.04
N VAL A 49 -0.68 -9.40 -11.45
CA VAL A 49 -0.62 -9.59 -9.99
C VAL A 49 -0.36 -8.25 -9.31
N CYS A 50 0.59 -7.46 -9.81
CA CYS A 50 0.87 -6.13 -9.26
C CYS A 50 -0.32 -5.19 -9.34
N ARG A 51 -0.99 -5.11 -10.50
CA ARG A 51 -2.20 -4.31 -10.69
C ARG A 51 -3.29 -4.67 -9.68
N ASP A 52 -3.59 -5.96 -9.55
CA ASP A 52 -4.68 -6.46 -8.71
C ASP A 52 -4.36 -6.25 -7.21
N THR A 53 -3.10 -6.48 -6.82
CA THR A 53 -2.67 -6.30 -5.43
C THR A 53 -2.53 -4.83 -5.04
N MET A 54 -2.06 -3.95 -5.92
CA MET A 54 -2.04 -2.50 -5.64
C MET A 54 -3.46 -1.94 -5.54
N LEU A 55 -4.39 -2.39 -6.38
CA LEU A 55 -5.80 -2.00 -6.25
C LEU A 55 -6.41 -2.47 -4.93
N SER A 56 -6.14 -3.73 -4.55
CA SER A 56 -6.55 -4.29 -3.26
C SER A 56 -5.97 -3.48 -2.09
N ALA A 57 -4.69 -3.12 -2.16
CA ALA A 57 -4.03 -2.30 -1.16
C ALA A 57 -4.68 -0.91 -1.03
N SER A 58 -4.95 -0.22 -2.14
CA SER A 58 -5.60 1.09 -2.13
C SER A 58 -7.00 1.03 -1.50
N ASN A 59 -7.83 0.07 -1.92
CA ASN A 59 -9.16 -0.12 -1.34
C ASN A 59 -9.10 -0.45 0.15
N THR A 60 -8.15 -1.30 0.56
CA THR A 60 -7.97 -1.69 1.96
C THR A 60 -7.51 -0.52 2.82
N LEU A 61 -6.68 0.37 2.27
CA LEU A 61 -6.26 1.60 2.94
C LEU A 61 -7.41 2.57 3.13
N TRP A 62 -8.24 2.74 2.10
CA TRP A 62 -9.44 3.56 2.21
C TRP A 62 -10.39 3.03 3.30
N ASP A 63 -10.59 1.71 3.34
CA ASP A 63 -11.34 1.04 4.41
C ASP A 63 -10.65 1.15 5.78
N GLY A 64 -9.32 1.30 5.83
CA GLY A 64 -8.59 1.63 7.06
C GLY A 64 -8.84 3.07 7.51
N LEU A 65 -8.85 4.03 6.58
CA LEU A 65 -9.12 5.44 6.83
C LEU A 65 -10.52 5.64 7.44
N THR A 66 -11.56 5.03 6.87
CA THR A 66 -12.92 5.13 7.41
C THR A 66 -13.02 4.59 8.84
N LYS A 67 -12.30 3.53 9.17
CA LYS A 67 -12.21 3.01 10.54
C LYS A 67 -11.54 4.00 11.49
N MET A 68 -10.51 4.72 11.04
CA MET A 68 -9.91 5.78 11.84
C MET A 68 -10.88 6.94 12.11
N GLU A 69 -11.77 7.27 11.18
CA GLU A 69 -12.77 8.33 11.35
C GLU A 69 -13.75 8.01 12.49
N VAL A 70 -14.08 6.74 12.68
CA VAL A 70 -14.91 6.25 13.78
C VAL A 70 -14.10 5.79 14.99
N SER A 71 -12.82 6.16 15.07
CA SER A 71 -11.88 5.82 16.15
C SER A 71 -11.61 4.32 16.36
N ASP A 72 -11.88 3.48 15.36
CA ASP A 72 -11.54 2.05 15.36
C ASP A 72 -10.09 1.83 14.89
N TYR A 73 -9.15 2.28 15.71
CA TYR A 73 -7.71 2.26 15.38
C TYR A 73 -7.14 0.83 15.28
N LYS A 74 -7.70 -0.11 16.03
CA LYS A 74 -7.27 -1.51 15.98
C LYS A 74 -7.56 -2.13 14.62
N ASN A 75 -8.77 -1.97 14.10
CA ASN A 75 -9.08 -2.51 12.78
C ASN A 75 -8.48 -1.67 11.64
N ALA A 76 -8.26 -0.36 11.84
CA ALA A 76 -7.47 0.45 10.91
C ALA A 76 -6.02 -0.05 10.80
N HIS A 77 -5.41 -0.46 11.91
CA HIS A 77 -4.08 -1.08 11.92
C HIS A 77 -4.05 -2.40 11.15
N VAL A 78 -5.10 -3.24 11.31
CA VAL A 78 -5.27 -4.47 10.53
C VAL A 78 -5.35 -4.17 9.03
N SER A 79 -6.15 -3.19 8.62
CA SER A 79 -6.22 -2.74 7.22
C SER A 79 -4.85 -2.31 6.69
N ALA A 80 -4.10 -1.51 7.45
CA ALA A 80 -2.75 -1.10 7.05
C ALA A 80 -1.78 -2.29 6.90
N ARG A 81 -1.87 -3.31 7.77
CA ARG A 81 -1.05 -4.53 7.64
C ARG A 81 -1.42 -5.33 6.40
N MET A 82 -2.71 -5.48 6.11
CA MET A 82 -3.20 -6.22 4.94
C MET A 82 -2.74 -5.56 3.64
N ALA A 83 -2.85 -4.24 3.54
CA ALA A 83 -2.41 -3.49 2.37
C ALA A 83 -0.88 -3.55 2.18
N HIS A 84 -0.10 -3.58 3.27
CA HIS A 84 1.35 -3.82 3.18
C HIS A 84 1.68 -5.22 2.65
N LEU A 85 0.93 -6.26 3.04
CA LEU A 85 1.11 -7.61 2.51
C LEU A 85 0.85 -7.67 0.99
N ASP A 86 -0.16 -6.94 0.51
CA ASP A 86 -0.43 -6.83 -0.92
C ASP A 86 0.71 -6.16 -1.68
N LEU A 87 1.36 -5.15 -1.10
CA LEU A 87 2.58 -4.55 -1.65
C LEU A 87 3.69 -5.57 -1.87
N LEU A 88 3.92 -6.44 -0.88
CA LEU A 88 4.93 -7.49 -0.97
C LEU A 88 4.59 -8.54 -2.03
N ARG A 89 3.30 -8.85 -2.24
CA ARG A 89 2.87 -9.79 -3.28
C ARG A 89 3.27 -9.33 -4.68
N CYS A 90 3.21 -8.04 -4.97
CA CYS A 90 3.72 -7.51 -6.25
C CYS A 90 5.24 -7.74 -6.38
N VAL A 91 6.04 -7.44 -5.35
CA VAL A 91 7.50 -7.68 -5.38
C VAL A 91 7.82 -9.16 -5.62
N PHE A 92 7.11 -10.05 -4.94
CA PHE A 92 7.30 -11.50 -5.11
C PHE A 92 6.87 -12.00 -6.48
N ALA A 93 5.90 -11.35 -7.15
CA ALA A 93 5.50 -11.71 -8.50
C ALA A 93 6.65 -11.53 -9.50
N PHE A 94 7.44 -10.46 -9.38
CA PHE A 94 8.61 -10.23 -10.24
C PHE A 94 9.67 -11.32 -10.08
N ARG A 95 9.95 -11.71 -8.83
CA ARG A 95 10.88 -12.82 -8.54
C ARG A 95 10.35 -14.17 -9.04
N LYS A 96 9.04 -14.41 -8.91
CA LYS A 96 8.45 -15.73 -9.20
C LYS A 96 8.21 -15.98 -10.68
N TYR A 97 7.71 -14.98 -11.42
CA TYR A 97 7.16 -15.19 -12.77
C TYR A 97 8.05 -14.62 -13.87
N ALA A 98 8.77 -13.53 -13.61
CA ALA A 98 9.56 -12.85 -14.62
C ALA A 98 11.07 -12.99 -14.43
N ASP A 99 11.53 -13.18 -13.19
CA ASP A 99 12.96 -13.21 -12.81
C ASP A 99 13.72 -11.98 -13.32
N VAL A 100 13.06 -10.82 -13.21
CA VAL A 100 13.63 -9.52 -13.57
C VAL A 100 13.37 -8.49 -12.48
N PRO A 101 14.16 -7.40 -12.43
CA PRO A 101 13.88 -6.28 -11.53
C PRO A 101 12.50 -5.66 -11.79
N VAL A 102 11.91 -5.09 -10.74
CA VAL A 102 10.73 -4.23 -10.88
C VAL A 102 11.10 -2.99 -11.70
N PRO A 103 10.29 -2.58 -12.70
CA PRO A 103 10.51 -1.34 -13.45
C PRO A 103 10.65 -0.14 -12.52
N ALA A 104 11.57 0.77 -12.83
CA ALA A 104 11.96 1.86 -11.94
C ALA A 104 10.78 2.74 -11.49
N GLU A 105 9.87 3.06 -12.40
CA GLU A 105 8.68 3.87 -12.13
C GLU A 105 7.71 3.16 -11.17
N LEU A 106 7.43 1.87 -11.41
CA LEU A 106 6.61 1.07 -10.50
C LEU A 106 7.30 0.93 -9.13
N LEU A 107 8.61 0.70 -9.14
CA LEU A 107 9.41 0.57 -7.93
C LEU A 107 9.42 1.86 -7.09
N SER A 108 9.46 3.05 -7.71
CA SER A 108 9.46 4.30 -6.96
C SER A 108 8.18 4.49 -6.14
N TYR A 109 7.02 4.23 -6.74
CA TYR A 109 5.75 4.31 -6.03
C TYR A 109 5.66 3.24 -4.94
N MET A 110 6.03 1.99 -5.25
CA MET A 110 6.03 0.92 -4.25
C MET A 110 6.96 1.20 -3.06
N VAL A 111 8.12 1.80 -3.27
CA VAL A 111 9.05 2.17 -2.18
C VAL A 111 8.45 3.28 -1.32
N GLN A 112 7.83 4.29 -1.92
CA GLN A 112 7.15 5.36 -1.20
C GLN A 112 6.00 4.79 -0.37
N THR A 113 5.11 4.00 -0.98
CA THR A 113 4.02 3.32 -0.29
C THR A 113 4.52 2.46 0.88
N LYS A 114 5.61 1.70 0.69
CA LYS A 114 6.21 0.91 1.78
C LYS A 114 6.68 1.77 2.95
N ARG A 115 7.40 2.86 2.68
CA ARG A 115 7.90 3.76 3.75
C ARG A 115 6.75 4.36 4.56
N LEU A 116 5.67 4.71 3.88
CA LEU A 116 4.47 5.24 4.50
C LEU A 116 3.74 4.15 5.32
N PHE A 117 3.72 2.89 4.86
CA PHE A 117 3.27 1.76 5.67
C PHE A 117 4.08 1.59 6.94
N ASP A 118 5.42 1.61 6.84
CA ASP A 118 6.30 1.48 8.00
C ASP A 118 6.01 2.61 9.01
N ALA A 119 5.85 3.86 8.53
CA ALA A 119 5.48 5.00 9.37
C ALA A 119 4.09 4.81 10.02
N ALA A 120 3.08 4.38 9.27
CA ALA A 120 1.75 4.11 9.80
C ALA A 120 1.77 3.01 10.88
N GLN A 121 2.55 1.93 10.69
CA GLN A 121 2.73 0.88 11.69
C GLN A 121 3.29 1.42 13.00
N PHE A 122 4.35 2.24 12.95
CA PHE A 122 4.91 2.86 14.15
C PHE A 122 3.88 3.74 14.87
N MET A 123 3.06 4.46 14.12
CA MET A 123 2.07 5.33 14.74
C MET A 123 0.89 4.56 15.33
N PHE A 124 0.41 3.49 14.69
CA PHE A 124 -0.62 2.63 15.30
C PHE A 124 -0.15 2.01 16.62
N LEU A 125 1.14 1.64 16.73
CA LEU A 125 1.74 1.19 18.00
C LEU A 125 1.74 2.27 19.10
N LEU A 126 1.68 3.56 18.73
CA LEU A 126 1.56 4.66 19.68
C LEU A 126 0.10 4.94 20.05
N LEU A 127 -0.88 4.36 19.34
CA LEU A 127 -2.31 4.53 19.61
C LEU A 127 -2.88 3.44 20.55
N ASP A 128 -2.18 2.32 20.73
CA ASP A 128 -2.46 1.21 21.67
C ASP A 128 -1.95 1.48 23.11
#